data_AF-K1YM07-F1
#
_entry.id   AF-K1YM07-F1
#
_cell.length_a   1.000
_cell.length_b   1.000
_cell.length_c   1.000
_cell.angle_alpha   90.00
_cell.angle_beta   90.00
_cell.angle_gamma   90.00
#
_symmetry.space_group_name_H-M   'P 1'
#
loop_
_entity.id
_entity.type
_entity.pdbx_description
1 polymer ?
#
loop_
_entity_poly.entity_id
_entity_poly.type
_entity_poly.pdbx_seq_one_letter_code
_entity_poly.pdbx_strand_id
1 'polypeptide(L)'
;VNVRNTLDDYKYPIEDKEDDPCEKTPEEIIDLSAQIATGSASETDAFPCRYKYIHFDKGVQHMNGETALEFVRSRHGVNGEGSDFARAQRQQDVINAIRDKSLSLGIILNPLKVLGAFNIIKDNIDTNARVTEIDDFINLANKMQGAKITSTVIDFGDEAKKRYGLLTTPSIGNAAKYRQWVLIPRAGDGNFSEIKEYLTCIEEGLVCEIGEEGIKRRR
;
A
#
# COMPACT_ATOMS: atom_id res chain seq x y z
N VAL A 1 -12.81 -6.64 3.61
CA VAL A 1 -11.57 -5.93 4.00
C VAL A 1 -11.83 -5.22 5.31
N ASN A 2 -10.93 -5.32 6.29
CA ASN A 2 -11.06 -4.57 7.54
C ASN A 2 -10.34 -3.23 7.40
N VAL A 3 -11.10 -2.16 7.15
CA VAL A 3 -10.58 -0.80 6.98
C VAL A 3 -10.18 -0.24 8.34
N ARG A 4 -8.89 0.08 8.53
CA ARG A 4 -8.34 0.49 9.84
C ARG A 4 -8.79 1.87 10.28
N ASN A 5 -8.82 2.81 9.34
CA ASN A 5 -9.21 4.20 9.54
C ASN A 5 -10.19 4.60 8.44
N THR A 6 -11.13 5.47 8.77
CA THR A 6 -12.02 6.04 7.75
C THR A 6 -11.18 6.75 6.69
N LEU A 7 -11.44 6.43 5.42
CA LEU A 7 -10.77 7.03 4.28
C LEU A 7 -11.75 7.96 3.57
N ASP A 8 -11.36 9.22 3.48
CA ASP A 8 -12.01 10.24 2.67
C ASP A 8 -10.98 10.77 1.68
N ASP A 9 -11.21 10.56 0.38
CA ASP A 9 -10.33 11.06 -0.68
C ASP A 9 -11.19 11.82 -1.70
N TYR A 10 -11.10 13.15 -1.65
CA TYR A 10 -11.85 14.07 -2.51
C TYR A 10 -11.22 14.27 -3.89
N LYS A 11 -10.03 13.71 -4.10
CA LYS A 11 -9.16 13.95 -5.26
C LYS A 11 -8.74 12.62 -5.88
N TYR A 12 -9.63 11.62 -5.86
CA TYR A 12 -9.36 10.34 -6.48
C TYR A 12 -9.47 10.45 -8.01
N PRO A 13 -8.42 10.14 -8.78
CA PRO A 13 -8.45 10.25 -10.24
C PRO A 13 -9.52 9.34 -10.87
N ILE A 14 -10.27 9.86 -11.83
CA ILE A 14 -11.18 9.08 -12.65
C ILE A 14 -10.38 8.50 -13.82
N GLU A 15 -10.50 7.20 -14.03
CA GLU A 15 -9.86 6.50 -15.15
C GLU A 15 -10.36 7.04 -16.49
N ASP A 16 -9.46 7.18 -17.46
CA ASP A 16 -9.70 7.74 -18.80
C ASP A 16 -10.12 9.22 -18.82
N LYS A 17 -9.87 9.95 -17.72
CA LYS A 17 -10.13 11.39 -17.58
C LYS A 17 -8.86 12.21 -17.33
N GLU A 18 -7.69 11.60 -17.38
CA GLU A 18 -6.40 12.22 -17.06
C GLU A 18 -6.11 13.46 -17.92
N ASP A 19 -6.55 13.45 -19.17
CA ASP A 19 -6.35 14.55 -20.14
C ASP A 19 -7.63 15.35 -20.43
N ASP A 20 -8.72 15.12 -19.69
CA ASP A 20 -9.98 15.83 -19.92
C ASP A 20 -9.77 17.34 -19.70
N PRO A 21 -10.14 18.20 -20.68
CA PRO A 21 -9.92 19.64 -20.55
C PRO A 21 -10.84 20.30 -19.52
N CYS A 22 -11.84 19.61 -18.98
CA CYS A 22 -12.85 20.17 -18.09
C CYS A 22 -13.52 21.41 -18.69
N GLU A 23 -13.93 21.29 -19.97
CA GLU A 23 -14.58 22.35 -20.76
C GLU A 23 -13.72 23.61 -20.98
N LYS A 24 -12.41 23.53 -20.72
CA LYS A 24 -11.49 24.66 -20.92
C LYS A 24 -11.02 24.80 -22.35
N THR A 25 -10.73 26.04 -22.74
CA THR A 25 -10.10 26.32 -24.04
C THR A 25 -8.61 25.99 -24.02
N PRO A 26 -7.97 25.78 -25.18
CA PRO A 26 -6.52 25.58 -25.27
C PRO A 26 -5.71 26.70 -24.60
N GLU A 27 -6.16 27.95 -24.70
CA GLU A 27 -5.49 29.10 -24.08
C GLU A 27 -5.57 29.05 -22.55
N GLU A 28 -6.74 28.71 -21.99
CA GLU A 28 -6.92 28.54 -20.54
C GLU A 28 -6.07 27.38 -20.01
N ILE A 29 -5.96 26.29 -20.77
CA ILE A 29 -5.13 25.13 -20.40
C ILE A 29 -3.66 25.52 -20.33
N ILE A 30 -3.15 26.31 -21.28
CA ILE A 30 -1.76 26.78 -21.28
C ILE A 30 -1.48 27.61 -20.02
N ASP A 31 -2.36 28.56 -19.70
CA ASP A 31 -2.20 29.42 -18.52
C ASP A 31 -2.25 28.61 -17.22
N LEU A 32 -3.26 27.74 -17.06
CA LEU A 32 -3.36 26.87 -15.89
C LEU A 32 -2.19 25.91 -15.76
N SER A 33 -1.67 25.38 -16.87
CA SER A 33 -0.48 24.53 -16.87
C SER A 33 0.75 25.29 -16.38
N ALA A 34 0.90 26.57 -16.75
CA ALA A 34 1.96 27.42 -16.23
C ALA A 34 1.78 27.73 -14.73
N GLN A 35 0.55 27.95 -14.28
CA GLN A 35 0.24 28.14 -12.85
C GLN A 35 0.54 26.88 -12.03
N ILE A 36 0.20 25.69 -12.54
CA ILE A 36 0.52 24.40 -11.90
C ILE A 36 2.05 24.19 -11.85
N ALA A 37 2.76 24.45 -12.94
CA ALA A 37 4.21 24.30 -13.00
C ALA A 37 4.95 25.24 -12.02
N THR A 38 4.37 26.40 -11.73
CA THR A 38 4.90 27.34 -10.71
C THR A 38 4.41 27.06 -9.29
N GLY A 39 3.49 26.10 -9.11
CA GLY A 39 2.85 25.81 -7.83
C GLY A 39 1.82 26.85 -7.39
N SER A 40 1.45 27.78 -8.27
CA SER A 40 0.45 28.83 -8.01
C SER A 40 -0.99 28.30 -8.04
N ALA A 41 -1.21 27.14 -8.67
CA ALA A 41 -2.48 26.43 -8.70
C ALA A 41 -2.26 24.92 -8.49
N SER A 42 -3.27 24.23 -7.94
CA SER A 42 -3.30 22.77 -7.88
C SER A 42 -3.98 22.20 -9.11
N GLU A 43 -3.49 21.07 -9.62
CA GLU A 43 -4.11 20.36 -10.75
C GLU A 43 -5.57 20.02 -10.47
N THR A 44 -5.91 19.66 -9.23
CA THR A 44 -7.27 19.29 -8.84
C THR A 44 -8.24 20.47 -8.85
N ASP A 45 -7.72 21.67 -8.68
CA ASP A 45 -8.53 22.90 -8.67
C ASP A 45 -8.67 23.44 -10.10
N ALA A 46 -7.61 23.27 -10.91
CA ALA A 46 -7.61 23.62 -12.33
C ALA A 46 -8.50 22.68 -13.15
N PHE A 47 -8.45 21.37 -12.87
CA PHE A 47 -9.15 20.33 -13.63
C PHE A 47 -9.99 19.40 -12.72
N PRO A 48 -11.02 19.93 -12.05
CA PRO A 48 -11.80 19.16 -11.08
C PRO A 48 -12.58 18.00 -11.70
N CYS A 49 -12.93 18.08 -12.99
CA CYS A 49 -13.66 17.02 -13.69
C CYS A 49 -12.89 15.70 -13.82
N ARG A 50 -11.58 15.71 -13.56
CA ARG A 50 -10.71 14.53 -13.59
C ARG A 50 -10.76 13.72 -12.30
N TYR A 51 -11.46 14.20 -11.28
CA TYR A 51 -11.43 13.62 -9.94
C TYR A 51 -12.83 13.37 -9.40
N LYS A 52 -12.92 12.37 -8.51
CA LYS A 52 -14.13 12.06 -7.74
C LYS A 52 -13.82 11.92 -6.26
N TYR A 53 -14.87 11.98 -5.46
CA TYR A 53 -14.82 11.65 -4.05
C TYR A 53 -15.07 10.15 -3.84
N ILE A 54 -14.22 9.52 -3.03
CA ILE A 54 -14.43 8.15 -2.52
C ILE A 54 -14.41 8.15 -0.98
N HIS A 55 -15.20 7.25 -0.40
CA HIS A 55 -15.38 7.13 1.04
C HIS A 55 -15.37 5.67 1.50
N PHE A 56 -14.69 5.41 2.61
CA PHE A 56 -14.72 4.12 3.29
C PHE A 56 -14.79 4.30 4.80
N ASP A 57 -15.89 3.91 5.42
CA ASP A 57 -16.00 3.72 6.86
C ASP A 57 -14.94 2.76 7.43
N LYS A 58 -14.42 3.12 8.61
CA LYS A 58 -13.65 2.21 9.45
C LYS A 58 -14.46 0.95 9.78
N GLY A 59 -13.79 -0.20 9.70
CA GLY A 59 -14.35 -1.51 10.05
C GLY A 59 -14.43 -2.46 8.86
N VAL A 60 -15.15 -3.57 9.05
CA VAL A 60 -15.27 -4.61 8.02
C VAL A 60 -16.20 -4.13 6.91
N GLN A 61 -15.64 -4.02 5.70
CA GLN A 61 -16.37 -3.69 4.49
C GLN A 61 -16.30 -4.82 3.47
N HIS A 62 -17.41 -5.02 2.76
CA HIS A 62 -17.44 -5.88 1.59
C HIS A 62 -17.09 -5.04 0.35
N MET A 63 -16.09 -5.47 -0.42
CA MET A 63 -15.62 -4.74 -1.59
C MET A 63 -15.63 -5.68 -2.79
N ASN A 64 -16.13 -5.21 -3.93
CA ASN A 64 -15.90 -5.84 -5.22
C ASN A 64 -14.49 -5.45 -5.74
N GLY A 65 -14.13 -5.93 -6.94
CA GLY A 65 -12.81 -5.65 -7.53
C GLY A 65 -12.53 -4.15 -7.74
N GLU A 66 -13.51 -3.42 -8.27
CA GLU A 66 -13.40 -1.97 -8.54
C GLU A 66 -13.23 -1.17 -7.24
N THR A 67 -14.10 -1.39 -6.25
CA THR A 67 -14.03 -0.72 -4.95
C THR A 67 -12.74 -1.07 -4.19
N ALA A 68 -12.27 -2.33 -4.28
CA ALA A 68 -10.98 -2.71 -3.69
C ALA A 68 -9.81 -2.02 -4.40
N LEU A 69 -9.89 -1.84 -5.72
CA LEU A 69 -8.88 -1.14 -6.51
C LEU A 69 -8.81 0.35 -6.13
N GLU A 70 -9.95 1.01 -5.98
CA GLU A 70 -10.02 2.39 -5.50
C GLU A 70 -9.40 2.54 -4.11
N PHE A 71 -9.76 1.63 -3.20
CA PHE A 71 -9.24 1.61 -1.84
C PHE A 71 -7.70 1.53 -1.79
N VAL A 72 -7.09 0.67 -2.61
CA VAL A 72 -5.62 0.48 -2.62
C VAL A 72 -4.85 1.48 -3.48
N ARG A 73 -5.51 2.20 -4.39
CA ARG A 73 -4.89 3.20 -5.26
C ARG A 73 -4.93 4.61 -4.70
N SER A 74 -5.90 4.94 -3.84
CA SER A 74 -6.07 6.30 -3.32
C SER A 74 -4.79 6.85 -2.65
N ARG A 75 -4.47 8.11 -2.94
CA ARG A 75 -3.27 8.83 -2.45
C ARG A 75 -3.58 10.20 -1.86
N HIS A 76 -4.79 10.72 -2.00
CA HIS A 76 -5.16 12.05 -1.53
C HIS A 76 -6.11 11.97 -0.33
N GLY A 77 -6.05 10.84 0.39
CA GLY A 77 -6.79 10.65 1.63
C GLY A 77 -6.46 11.72 2.67
N VAL A 78 -7.47 12.20 3.38
CA VAL A 78 -7.28 13.10 4.52
C VAL A 78 -7.02 12.33 5.81
N ASN A 79 -6.83 13.02 6.94
CA ASN A 79 -6.69 12.39 8.27
C ASN A 79 -5.53 11.38 8.41
N GLY A 80 -4.43 11.59 7.68
CA GLY A 80 -3.26 10.72 7.70
C GLY A 80 -3.28 9.58 6.68
N GLU A 81 -4.34 9.47 5.86
CA GLU A 81 -4.48 8.41 4.85
C GLU A 81 -3.89 8.76 3.47
N GLY A 82 -3.38 9.97 3.27
CA GLY A 82 -2.81 10.46 2.01
C GLY A 82 -1.33 10.12 1.79
N SER A 83 -0.71 9.34 2.68
CA SER A 83 0.70 8.95 2.51
C SER A 83 0.84 7.64 1.72
N ASP A 84 1.98 7.48 1.04
CA ASP A 84 2.29 6.21 0.37
C ASP A 84 2.38 5.04 1.37
N PHE A 85 2.68 5.29 2.65
CA PHE A 85 2.66 4.29 3.71
C PHE A 85 1.25 3.90 4.14
N ALA A 86 0.33 4.87 4.22
CA ALA A 86 -1.09 4.57 4.44
C ALA A 86 -1.66 3.73 3.28
N ARG A 87 -1.26 4.04 2.04
CA ARG A 87 -1.62 3.22 0.88
C ARG A 87 -1.03 1.81 0.97
N ALA A 88 0.25 1.66 1.32
CA ALA A 88 0.87 0.35 1.55
C ALA A 88 0.13 -0.43 2.65
N GLN A 89 -0.36 0.26 3.67
CA GLN A 89 -1.14 -0.36 4.74
C GLN A 89 -2.48 -0.91 4.22
N ARG A 90 -3.18 -0.14 3.39
CA ARG A 90 -4.45 -0.55 2.74
C ARG A 90 -4.24 -1.74 1.81
N GLN A 91 -3.14 -1.76 1.06
CA GLN A 91 -2.75 -2.92 0.25
C GLN A 91 -2.57 -4.18 1.11
N GLN A 92 -1.91 -4.07 2.27
CA GLN A 92 -1.80 -5.19 3.22
C GLN A 92 -3.17 -5.63 3.75
N ASP A 93 -4.09 -4.70 4.02
CA ASP A 93 -5.43 -5.05 4.50
C ASP A 93 -6.24 -5.82 3.45
N VAL A 94 -6.09 -5.49 2.16
CA VAL A 94 -6.69 -6.24 1.06
C VAL A 94 -6.03 -7.62 0.92
N ILE A 95 -4.70 -7.72 0.95
CA ILE A 95 -3.97 -9.00 0.90
C ILE A 95 -4.40 -9.91 2.07
N ASN A 96 -4.51 -9.35 3.28
CA ASN A 96 -4.97 -10.08 4.46
C ASN A 96 -6.42 -10.57 4.28
N ALA A 97 -7.32 -9.74 3.72
CA ALA A 97 -8.69 -10.15 3.45
C ALA A 97 -8.79 -11.24 2.37
N ILE A 98 -7.97 -11.17 1.32
CA ILE A 98 -7.86 -12.21 0.30
C ILE A 98 -7.37 -13.51 0.94
N ARG A 99 -6.31 -13.45 1.75
CA ARG A 99 -5.80 -14.60 2.52
C ARG A 99 -6.92 -15.22 3.36
N ASP A 100 -7.58 -14.44 4.20
CA ASP A 100 -8.61 -14.94 5.11
C ASP A 100 -9.76 -15.62 4.35
N LYS A 101 -10.13 -15.07 3.18
CA LYS A 101 -11.14 -15.67 2.30
C LYS A 101 -10.64 -16.97 1.68
N SER A 102 -9.42 -16.98 1.14
CA SER A 102 -8.79 -18.16 0.52
C SER A 102 -8.55 -19.28 1.52
N LEU A 103 -8.23 -18.95 2.77
CA LEU A 103 -8.01 -19.92 3.85
C LEU A 103 -9.29 -20.41 4.53
N SER A 104 -10.44 -19.85 4.16
CA SER A 104 -11.71 -20.28 4.74
C SER A 104 -12.00 -21.75 4.40
N LEU A 105 -12.55 -22.50 5.36
CA LEU A 105 -12.84 -23.93 5.22
C LEU A 105 -13.69 -24.22 3.98
N GLY A 106 -14.61 -23.32 3.61
CA GLY A 106 -15.47 -23.46 2.44
C GLY A 106 -14.76 -23.30 1.08
N ILE A 107 -13.51 -22.82 1.06
CA ILE A 107 -12.63 -22.79 -0.11
C ILE A 107 -11.67 -23.98 -0.06
N ILE A 108 -10.88 -24.12 1.02
CA ILE A 108 -9.84 -25.16 1.13
C ILE A 108 -10.42 -26.58 0.99
N LEU A 109 -11.56 -26.86 1.63
CA LEU A 109 -12.17 -28.20 1.60
C LEU A 109 -12.95 -28.48 0.30
N ASN A 110 -12.96 -27.55 -0.65
CA ASN A 110 -13.67 -27.70 -1.93
C ASN A 110 -12.68 -27.73 -3.10
N PRO A 111 -12.36 -28.92 -3.66
CA PRO A 111 -11.34 -29.06 -4.70
C PRO A 111 -11.69 -28.29 -5.98
N LEU A 112 -12.98 -28.17 -6.33
CA LEU A 112 -13.40 -27.38 -7.49
C LEU A 112 -13.10 -25.90 -7.31
N LYS A 113 -13.29 -25.36 -6.10
CA LYS A 113 -12.95 -23.96 -5.80
C LYS A 113 -11.46 -23.71 -5.73
N VAL A 114 -10.69 -24.65 -5.17
CA VAL A 114 -9.22 -24.57 -5.14
C VAL A 114 -8.66 -24.54 -6.56
N LEU A 115 -9.07 -25.49 -7.40
CA LEU A 115 -8.66 -25.54 -8.81
C LEU A 115 -9.12 -24.31 -9.59
N GLY A 116 -10.35 -23.85 -9.37
CA GLY A 116 -10.87 -22.62 -9.98
C GLY A 116 -10.05 -21.39 -9.61
N ALA A 117 -9.72 -21.23 -8.33
CA ALA A 117 -8.88 -20.13 -7.85
C ALA A 117 -7.46 -20.21 -8.44
N PHE A 118 -6.87 -21.41 -8.50
CA PHE A 118 -5.56 -21.62 -9.11
C PHE A 118 -5.56 -21.20 -10.60
N ASN A 119 -6.57 -21.60 -11.36
CA ASN A 119 -6.67 -21.23 -12.78
C ASN A 119 -6.83 -19.71 -12.96
N ILE A 120 -7.66 -19.06 -12.16
CA ILE A 120 -7.80 -17.58 -12.19
C ILE A 120 -6.45 -16.91 -11.96
N ILE A 121 -5.68 -17.37 -10.97
CA ILE A 121 -4.33 -16.86 -10.70
C ILE A 121 -3.43 -17.11 -11.92
N LYS A 122 -3.37 -18.34 -12.43
CA LYS A 122 -2.52 -18.72 -13.57
C LYS A 122 -2.80 -17.89 -14.82
N ASP A 123 -4.06 -17.52 -15.06
CA ASP A 123 -4.49 -16.84 -16.27
C ASP A 123 -4.37 -15.31 -16.17
N ASN A 124 -4.27 -14.75 -14.96
CA ASN A 124 -4.28 -13.29 -14.73
C ASN A 124 -3.08 -12.76 -13.92
N ILE A 125 -2.23 -13.64 -13.38
CA ILE A 125 -1.08 -13.31 -12.55
C ILE A 125 0.13 -14.10 -13.02
N ASP A 126 1.21 -13.40 -13.38
CA ASP A 126 2.49 -14.03 -13.69
C ASP A 126 3.06 -14.72 -12.45
N THR A 127 3.16 -16.04 -12.50
CA THR A 127 3.66 -16.86 -11.40
C THR A 127 4.41 -18.09 -11.91
N ASN A 128 5.38 -18.56 -11.13
CA ASN A 128 6.04 -19.84 -11.35
C ASN A 128 5.33 -21.00 -10.63
N ALA A 129 4.20 -20.76 -9.96
CA ALA A 129 3.39 -21.78 -9.31
C ALA A 129 2.84 -22.76 -10.35
N ARG A 130 2.97 -24.06 -10.08
CA ARG A 130 2.54 -25.14 -10.97
C ARG A 130 1.33 -25.86 -10.38
N VAL A 131 0.45 -26.35 -11.26
CA VAL A 131 -0.72 -27.17 -10.85
C VAL A 131 -0.27 -28.38 -10.03
N THR A 132 0.91 -28.93 -10.33
CA THR A 132 1.51 -30.06 -9.60
C THR A 132 1.90 -29.73 -8.15
N GLU A 133 1.96 -28.45 -7.77
CA GLU A 133 2.30 -27.98 -6.42
C GLU A 133 1.04 -27.67 -5.58
N ILE A 134 -0.16 -27.96 -6.09
CA ILE A 134 -1.42 -27.67 -5.37
C ILE A 134 -1.47 -28.34 -4.00
N ASP A 135 -0.98 -29.57 -3.86
CA ASP A 135 -0.94 -30.27 -2.57
C ASP A 135 -0.03 -29.56 -1.56
N ASP A 136 1.09 -28.99 -2.02
CA ASP A 136 1.98 -28.18 -1.18
C ASP A 136 1.29 -26.89 -0.72
N PHE A 137 0.54 -26.23 -1.61
CA PHE A 137 -0.25 -25.05 -1.27
C PHE A 137 -1.39 -25.36 -0.29
N ILE A 138 -2.08 -26.50 -0.43
CA ILE A 138 -3.10 -26.94 0.53
C ILE A 138 -2.48 -27.22 1.90
N ASN A 139 -1.33 -27.90 1.94
CA ASN A 139 -0.60 -28.16 3.19
C ASN A 139 -0.14 -26.86 3.85
N LEU A 140 0.36 -25.89 3.07
CA LEU A 140 0.71 -24.57 3.55
C LEU A 140 -0.53 -23.83 4.10
N ALA A 141 -1.63 -23.85 3.37
CA ALA A 141 -2.88 -23.23 3.77
C ALA A 141 -3.40 -23.76 5.12
N ASN A 142 -3.32 -25.09 5.33
CA ASN A 142 -3.68 -25.72 6.61
C ASN A 142 -2.77 -25.25 7.76
N LYS A 143 -1.45 -25.15 7.53
CA LYS A 143 -0.51 -24.61 8.54
C LYS A 143 -0.80 -23.14 8.86
N MET A 144 -1.25 -22.36 7.87
CA MET A 144 -1.53 -20.95 8.03
C MET A 144 -2.82 -20.64 8.81
N GLN A 145 -3.79 -21.56 8.89
CA GLN A 145 -5.06 -21.32 9.61
C GLN A 145 -4.88 -20.94 11.10
N GLY A 146 -3.80 -21.42 11.74
CA GLY A 146 -3.44 -21.09 13.12
C GLY A 146 -2.22 -20.17 13.25
N ALA A 147 -1.66 -19.70 12.15
CA ALA A 147 -0.43 -18.91 12.17
C ALA A 147 -0.72 -17.46 12.59
N LYS A 148 0.13 -16.91 13.47
CA LYS A 148 0.16 -15.48 13.73
C LYS A 148 0.75 -14.78 12.50
N ILE A 149 -0.07 -14.04 11.76
CA ILE A 149 0.41 -13.23 10.65
C ILE A 149 0.69 -11.81 11.14
N THR A 150 1.92 -11.38 10.94
CA THR A 150 2.36 -10.01 11.19
C THR A 150 2.44 -9.26 9.86
N SER A 151 1.83 -8.08 9.79
CA SER A 151 2.00 -7.16 8.67
C SER A 151 2.67 -5.89 9.20
N THR A 152 3.72 -5.43 8.51
CA THR A 152 4.43 -4.22 8.88
C THR A 152 4.75 -3.41 7.62
N VAL A 153 4.69 -2.09 7.73
CA VAL A 153 5.09 -1.16 6.67
C VAL A 153 6.41 -0.53 7.12
N ILE A 154 7.45 -0.69 6.32
CA ILE A 154 8.75 -0.03 6.56
C ILE A 154 8.58 1.44 6.15
N ASP A 155 8.58 2.34 7.12
CA ASP A 155 8.35 3.78 6.90
C ASP A 155 9.45 4.68 7.45
N PHE A 156 9.26 6.01 7.36
CA PHE A 156 10.21 7.00 7.88
C PHE A 156 9.88 7.53 9.29
N GLY A 157 8.83 7.00 9.93
CA GLY A 157 8.42 7.44 11.26
C GLY A 157 7.40 8.58 11.28
N ASP A 158 7.20 9.13 12.47
CA ASP A 158 6.39 10.30 12.77
C ASP A 158 7.09 11.05 13.91
N GLU A 159 7.82 12.09 13.55
CA GLU A 159 8.64 12.89 14.47
C GLU A 159 7.77 13.58 15.55
N ALA A 160 6.59 14.07 15.16
CA ALA A 160 5.66 14.73 16.08
C ALA A 160 5.19 13.77 17.19
N LYS A 161 5.10 12.47 16.88
CA LYS A 161 4.73 11.42 17.85
C LYS A 161 5.93 10.69 18.45
N LYS A 162 7.17 11.13 18.17
CA LYS A 162 8.42 10.45 18.57
C LYS A 162 8.43 8.97 18.16
N ARG A 163 7.82 8.65 17.01
CA ARG A 163 7.80 7.32 16.45
C ARG A 163 8.89 7.25 15.38
N TYR A 164 9.88 6.41 15.59
CA TYR A 164 10.96 6.29 14.62
C TYR A 164 10.57 5.29 13.52
N GLY A 165 10.96 5.60 12.27
CA GLY A 165 10.90 4.67 11.15
C GLY A 165 12.27 4.09 10.84
N LEU A 166 12.36 3.26 9.80
CA LEU A 166 13.60 2.65 9.30
C LEU A 166 14.14 3.32 8.03
N LEU A 167 13.37 4.25 7.47
CA LEU A 167 13.72 5.00 6.27
C LEU A 167 13.93 6.47 6.59
N THR A 168 14.66 7.16 5.72
CA THR A 168 14.86 8.60 5.75
C THR A 168 15.02 9.13 4.33
N THR A 169 14.90 10.44 4.16
CA THR A 169 15.29 11.11 2.91
C THR A 169 16.79 11.44 2.96
N PRO A 170 17.52 11.32 1.83
CA PRO A 170 18.93 11.68 1.79
C PRO A 170 19.17 13.15 2.17
N SER A 171 20.32 13.43 2.79
CA SER A 171 20.75 14.80 3.07
C SER A 171 20.88 15.62 1.79
N ILE A 172 20.75 16.95 1.86
CA ILE A 172 20.71 17.85 0.69
C ILE A 172 21.87 17.60 -0.30
N GLY A 173 23.09 17.38 0.19
CA GLY A 173 24.25 17.08 -0.67
C GLY A 173 24.13 15.75 -1.43
N ASN A 174 23.50 14.74 -0.82
CA ASN A 174 23.22 13.45 -1.45
C ASN A 174 21.89 13.45 -2.22
N ALA A 175 20.94 14.34 -1.92
CA ALA A 175 19.68 14.46 -2.65
C ALA A 175 19.90 14.88 -4.12
N ALA A 176 20.95 15.69 -4.36
CA ALA A 176 21.37 16.08 -5.71
C ALA A 176 21.77 14.88 -6.60
N LYS A 177 22.21 13.76 -6.00
CA LYS A 177 22.50 12.49 -6.70
C LYS A 177 21.25 11.90 -7.35
N TYR A 178 20.11 11.97 -6.65
CA TYR A 178 18.88 11.27 -7.05
C TYR A 178 17.98 12.13 -7.94
N ARG A 179 18.00 13.46 -7.77
CA ARG A 179 17.14 14.42 -8.50
C ARG A 179 15.64 14.08 -8.44
N GLN A 180 15.26 13.23 -7.50
CA GLN A 180 13.92 12.69 -7.30
C GLN A 180 13.73 12.45 -5.80
N TRP A 181 12.47 12.40 -5.36
CA TRP A 181 12.16 12.02 -3.99
C TRP A 181 12.42 10.52 -3.83
N VAL A 182 13.35 10.17 -2.94
CA VAL A 182 13.73 8.79 -2.65
C VAL A 182 13.79 8.55 -1.15
N LEU A 183 13.54 7.30 -0.77
CA LEU A 183 13.73 6.81 0.59
C LEU A 183 14.97 5.94 0.62
N ILE A 184 15.84 6.17 1.60
CA ILE A 184 17.01 5.35 1.89
C ILE A 184 16.92 4.78 3.31
N PRO A 185 17.59 3.66 3.61
CA PRO A 185 17.68 3.18 4.98
C PRO A 185 18.28 4.24 5.91
N ARG A 186 17.72 4.39 7.11
CA ARG A 186 18.22 5.39 8.08
C ARG A 186 19.64 5.10 8.57
N ALA A 187 20.07 3.84 8.53
CA ALA A 187 21.43 3.41 8.85
C ALA A 187 22.46 3.80 7.76
N GLY A 188 22.01 4.39 6.65
CA GLY A 188 22.85 4.85 5.54
C GLY A 188 22.35 4.38 4.17
N ASP A 189 22.70 5.11 3.11
CA ASP A 189 22.40 4.74 1.72
C ASP A 189 22.97 3.35 1.39
N GLY A 190 22.09 2.41 1.04
CA GLY A 190 22.43 1.00 0.81
C GLY A 190 22.67 0.15 2.06
N ASN A 191 22.60 0.72 3.27
CA ASN A 191 22.80 0.00 4.52
C ASN A 191 21.48 -0.54 5.11
N PHE A 192 21.12 -1.77 4.73
CA PHE A 192 19.90 -2.44 5.19
C PHE A 192 20.09 -3.23 6.50
N SER A 193 21.19 -3.06 7.23
CA SER A 193 21.50 -3.88 8.42
C SER A 193 20.38 -3.83 9.47
N GLU A 194 19.89 -2.63 9.75
CA GLU A 194 18.85 -2.42 10.76
C GLU A 194 17.47 -2.91 10.32
N ILE A 195 17.14 -2.77 9.03
CA ILE A 195 15.92 -3.36 8.46
C ILE A 195 15.98 -4.89 8.59
N LYS A 196 17.13 -5.50 8.28
CA LYS A 196 17.32 -6.95 8.47
C LYS A 196 17.17 -7.33 9.94
N GLU A 197 17.74 -6.56 10.86
CA GLU A 197 17.60 -6.80 12.29
C GLU A 197 16.13 -6.76 12.73
N TYR A 198 15.38 -5.77 12.26
CA TYR A 198 13.95 -5.65 12.54
C TYR A 198 13.16 -6.85 12.01
N LEU A 199 13.44 -7.29 10.78
CA LEU A 199 12.78 -8.45 10.17
C LEU A 199 13.10 -9.73 10.93
N THR A 200 14.38 -9.98 11.28
CA THR A 200 14.77 -11.13 12.09
C THR A 200 14.09 -11.12 13.45
N CYS A 201 13.98 -9.96 14.10
CA CYS A 201 13.27 -9.84 15.36
C CYS A 201 11.78 -10.24 15.23
N ILE A 202 11.11 -9.86 14.13
CA ILE A 202 9.73 -10.26 13.85
C ILE A 202 9.63 -11.77 13.59
N GLU A 203 10.56 -12.33 12.83
CA GLU A 203 10.61 -13.77 12.53
C GLU A 203 10.82 -14.62 13.79
N GLU A 204 11.58 -14.11 14.77
CA GLU A 204 11.74 -14.69 16.11
C GLU A 204 10.47 -14.60 16.97
N GLY A 205 9.40 -13.95 16.48
CA GLY A 205 8.13 -13.81 17.17
C GLY A 205 8.12 -12.77 18.29
N LEU A 206 9.16 -11.92 18.37
CA LEU A 206 9.33 -10.92 19.42
C LEU A 206 8.50 -9.65 19.14
N VAL A 207 8.35 -8.82 20.18
CA VAL A 207 7.86 -7.45 20.04
C VAL A 207 9.06 -6.54 19.74
N CYS A 208 9.08 -5.98 18.52
CA CYS A 208 10.19 -5.22 17.99
C CYS A 208 9.80 -3.74 17.87
N GLU A 209 10.36 -2.90 18.75
CA GLU A 209 10.13 -1.47 18.77
C GLU A 209 11.30 -0.75 18.10
N ILE A 210 11.00 0.08 17.10
CA ILE A 210 11.99 0.89 16.40
C ILE A 210 12.27 2.13 17.27
N GLY A 211 13.44 2.16 17.92
CA GLY A 211 13.89 3.29 18.75
C GLY A 211 14.80 4.24 17.97
N GLU A 212 15.31 5.25 18.67
CA GLU A 212 16.30 6.20 18.12
C GLU A 212 17.63 5.53 17.80
N GLU A 213 18.13 4.71 18.72
CA GLU A 213 19.46 4.09 18.64
C GLU A 213 19.45 2.67 18.04
N GLY A 214 18.27 2.14 17.65
CA GLY A 214 18.18 0.78 17.12
C GLY A 214 16.85 0.07 17.41
N ILE A 215 16.83 -1.24 17.18
CA ILE A 215 15.68 -2.11 17.42
C ILE A 215 15.69 -2.60 18.88
N LYS A 216 14.67 -2.22 19.65
CA LYS A 216 14.44 -2.73 21.00
C LYS A 216 13.59 -4.00 20.92
N ARG A 217 14.12 -5.11 21.44
CA ARG A 217 13.45 -6.41 21.45
C ARG A 217 12.84 -6.69 22.81
N ARG A 218 11.57 -7.12 22.85
CA ARG A 218 10.89 -7.59 24.06
C ARG A 218 10.24 -8.95 23.80
N ARG A 219 10.30 -9.82 24.81
CA ARG A 219 9.55 -11.08 24.83
C ARG A 219 8.12 -10.84 25.28
#